data_AF-A0ABD4TLW1-F1
#
_entry.id   AF-A0ABD4TLW1-F1
#
_cell.length_a   1.000
_cell.length_b   1.000
_cell.length_c   1.000
_cell.angle_alpha   90.00
_cell.angle_beta   90.00
_cell.angle_gamma   90.00
#
_symmetry.space_group_name_H-M   'P 1'
#
loop_
_entity.id
_entity.type
_entity.pdbx_description
1 polymer ?
#
loop_
_entity_poly.entity_id
_entity_poly.type
_entity_poly.pdbx_seq_one_letter_code
_entity_poly.pdbx_strand_id
1 'polypeptide(L)' 'MIPLLEILKGIGVILGMAGAVCVASSSLSVRAGGFMAWIGANTAWVAVGLITEDLYLFSLFGFYLMTAWLGLRVAVRGI' A
#
# COMPACT_ATOMS: atom_id res chain seq x y z
N MET A 1 -7.48 -6.32 -24.71
CA MET A 1 -6.42 -6.56 -23.69
C MET A 1 -6.41 -5.36 -22.75
N ILE A 2 -6.59 -5.57 -21.44
CA ILE A 2 -6.45 -4.49 -20.45
C ILE A 2 -4.96 -4.16 -20.32
N PRO A 3 -4.53 -2.89 -20.43
CA PRO A 3 -3.12 -2.53 -20.25
C PRO A 3 -2.61 -2.90 -18.85
N LEU A 4 -1.38 -3.41 -18.76
CA LEU A 4 -0.72 -3.72 -17.48
C LEU A 4 -0.81 -2.56 -16.47
N LEU A 5 -0.68 -1.33 -16.96
CA LEU A 5 -0.80 -0.11 -16.17
C LEU A 5 -2.15 0.00 -15.45
N GLU A 6 -3.25 -0.34 -16.12
CA GLU A 6 -4.59 -0.30 -15.54
C GLU A 6 -4.81 -1.43 -14.52
N ILE A 7 -4.19 -2.59 -14.73
CA ILE A 7 -4.20 -3.68 -13.76
C ILE A 7 -3.48 -3.26 -12.47
N LEU A 8 -2.30 -2.63 -12.60
CA LEU A 8 -1.53 -2.14 -11.45
C LEU A 8 -2.29 -1.05 -10.67
N LYS A 9 -2.89 -0.08 -11.37
CA LYS A 9 -3.75 0.93 -10.75
C LYS A 9 -4.94 0.30 -10.02
N GLY A 10 -5.60 -0.68 -10.65
CA GLY A 10 -6.72 -1.41 -10.05
C GLY A 10 -6.32 -2.11 -8.74
N ILE A 11 -5.19 -2.82 -8.74
CA ILE A 11 -4.62 -3.43 -7.53
C ILE A 11 -4.33 -2.36 -6.47
N GLY A 12 -3.66 -1.28 -6.86
CA GLY A 12 -3.32 -0.15 -5.97
C GLY A 12 -4.54 0.46 -5.29
N VAL A 13 -5.63 0.66 -6.03
CA VAL A 13 -6.89 1.20 -5.50
C VAL A 13 -7.56 0.21 -4.55
N ILE A 14 -7.78 -1.05 -4.99
CA ILE A 14 -8.51 -2.05 -4.19
C ILE A 14 -7.79 -2.31 -2.87
N LEU A 15 -6.48 -2.56 -2.93
CA LEU A 15 -5.69 -2.82 -1.72
C LEU A 15 -5.52 -1.55 -0.87
N GLY A 16 -5.44 -0.38 -1.48
CA GLY A 16 -5.36 0.90 -0.77
C GLY A 16 -6.61 1.15 0.09
N MET A 17 -7.79 0.93 -0.48
CA MET A 17 -9.08 1.04 0.20
C MET A 17 -9.25 -0.02 1.29
N ALA A 18 -8.98 -1.30 0.97
CA ALA A 18 -9.03 -2.38 1.94
C ALA A 18 -8.09 -2.12 3.13
N GLY A 19 -6.86 -1.67 2.83
CA GLY A 19 -5.90 -1.25 3.84
C GLY A 19 -6.45 -0.16 4.74
N ALA A 20 -7.01 0.91 4.16
CA ALA A 20 -7.56 2.04 4.91
C ALA A 20 -8.70 1.64 5.86
N VAL A 21 -9.59 0.73 5.43
CA VAL A 21 -10.64 0.18 6.28
C VAL A 21 -10.04 -0.59 7.46
N CYS A 22 -9.05 -1.45 7.20
CA CYS A 22 -8.45 -2.31 8.21
C CYS A 22 -7.59 -1.55 9.22
N VAL A 23 -6.77 -0.58 8.80
CA VAL A 23 -5.94 0.22 9.74
C VAL A 23 -6.74 1.15 10.65
N ALA A 24 -7.98 1.51 10.27
CA ALA A 24 -8.89 2.26 11.14
C ALA A 24 -9.47 1.41 12.29
N SER A 25 -9.25 0.09 12.29
CA SER A 25 -9.74 -0.81 13.34
C SER A 25 -9.00 -0.62 14.67
N SER A 26 -9.70 -0.83 15.79
CA SER A 26 -9.10 -0.91 17.13
C SER A 26 -8.33 -2.22 17.37
N SER A 27 -8.56 -3.26 16.55
CA SER A 27 -7.88 -4.55 16.68
C SER A 27 -6.49 -4.51 16.05
N LEU A 28 -5.47 -4.90 16.82
CA LEU A 28 -4.08 -4.96 16.36
C LEU A 28 -3.90 -5.93 15.17
N SER A 29 -4.58 -7.08 15.19
CA SER A 29 -4.49 -8.06 14.11
C SER A 29 -5.13 -7.58 12.82
N VAL A 30 -6.25 -6.85 12.92
CA VAL A 30 -6.92 -6.25 11.76
C VAL A 30 -6.07 -5.12 11.19
N ARG A 31 -5.48 -4.28 12.04
CA ARG A 31 -4.51 -3.24 11.62
C ARG A 31 -3.31 -3.84 10.89
N ALA A 32 -2.75 -4.95 11.39
CA ALA A 32 -1.65 -5.64 10.73
C ALA A 32 -2.06 -6.10 9.31
N GLY A 33 -3.25 -6.66 9.16
CA GLY A 33 -3.83 -6.96 7.84
C GLY A 33 -3.95 -5.72 6.93
N GLY A 34 -4.34 -4.58 7.50
CA GLY A 34 -4.40 -3.31 6.77
C GLY A 34 -3.05 -2.83 6.26
N PHE A 35 -1.99 -2.92 7.09
CA PHE A 35 -0.63 -2.61 6.66
C PHE A 35 -0.12 -3.57 5.57
N MET A 36 -0.47 -4.86 5.62
CA MET A 36 -0.15 -5.80 4.55
C MET A 36 -0.83 -5.42 3.22
N ALA A 37 -2.10 -5.02 3.26
CA ALA A 37 -2.79 -4.52 2.08
C ALA A 37 -2.11 -3.25 1.53
N TRP A 38 -1.71 -2.31 2.40
CA TRP A 38 -0.96 -1.12 1.98
C TRP A 38 0.42 -1.43 1.40
N ILE A 39 1.14 -2.46 1.87
CA ILE A 39 2.39 -2.89 1.23
C ILE A 39 2.14 -3.28 -0.23
N GLY A 40 1.11 -4.09 -0.50
CA GLY A 40 0.73 -4.45 -1.86
C GLY A 40 0.29 -3.24 -2.70
N ALA A 41 -0.55 -2.38 -2.12
CA ALA A 41 -1.05 -1.18 -2.79
C ALA A 41 0.08 -0.21 -3.17
N ASN A 42 0.95 0.12 -2.22
CA ASN A 42 2.04 1.06 -2.41
C ASN A 42 3.10 0.49 -3.36
N THR A 43 3.35 -0.82 -3.35
CA THR A 43 4.23 -1.47 -4.33
C THR A 43 3.68 -1.30 -5.76
N ALA A 44 2.38 -1.50 -5.95
CA ALA A 44 1.74 -1.29 -7.25
C ALA A 44 1.86 0.17 -7.71
N TRP A 45 1.63 1.14 -6.81
CA TRP A 45 1.80 2.55 -7.13
C TRP A 45 3.25 2.95 -7.41
N VAL A 46 4.23 2.43 -6.66
CA VAL A 46 5.66 2.63 -6.97
C VAL A 46 5.97 2.14 -8.39
N ALA A 47 5.47 0.96 -8.78
CA ALA A 47 5.64 0.43 -10.13
C ALA A 47 4.97 1.32 -11.18
N VAL A 48 3.77 1.84 -10.92
CA VAL A 48 3.10 2.83 -11.78
C VAL A 48 3.99 4.07 -11.96
N GLY A 49 4.50 4.64 -10.87
CA GLY A 49 5.36 5.84 -10.93
C GLY A 49 6.65 5.62 -11.71
N LEU A 50 7.25 4.43 -11.62
CA LEU A 50 8.40 4.05 -12.43
C LEU A 50 8.04 3.95 -13.93
N ILE A 51 6.93 3.29 -14.27
CA ILE A 51 6.49 3.09 -15.66
C ILE A 51 6.12 4.41 -16.34
N THR A 52 5.52 5.34 -15.59
CA THR A 52 5.09 6.63 -16.12
C THR A 52 6.13 7.73 -15.96
N GLU A 53 7.32 7.40 -15.45
CA GLU A 53 8.40 8.36 -15.13
C GLU A 53 7.92 9.51 -14.21
N ASP A 54 6.95 9.24 -13.34
CA ASP A 54 6.40 10.20 -12.38
C ASP A 54 7.15 10.11 -11.05
N LEU A 55 8.13 11.00 -10.90
CA LEU A 55 8.95 11.09 -9.69
C LEU A 55 8.15 11.44 -8.43
N TYR A 56 7.04 12.17 -8.55
CA TYR A 56 6.21 12.53 -7.39
C TYR A 56 5.47 11.30 -6.88
N LEU A 57 4.89 10.53 -7.81
CA LEU A 57 4.18 9.30 -7.49
C LEU A 57 5.15 8.25 -6.92
N PHE A 58 6.31 8.06 -7.57
CA PHE A 58 7.37 7.17 -7.09
C PHE A 58 7.81 7.52 -5.65
N SER A 59 8.11 8.79 -5.41
CA SER A 59 8.63 9.24 -4.11
C SER A 59 7.59 9.12 -3.00
N LEU A 60 6.35 9.54 -3.27
CA LEU A 60 5.27 9.49 -2.30
C LEU A 60 4.93 8.05 -1.89
N PHE A 61 4.70 7.19 -2.87
CA PHE A 61 4.33 5.80 -2.60
C PHE A 61 5.51 4.96 -2.14
N GLY A 62 6.75 5.32 -2.52
CA GLY A 62 7.96 4.74 -1.96
C GLY A 62 8.09 5.03 -0.46
N PHE A 63 7.85 6.28 -0.06
CA PHE A 63 7.78 6.65 1.35
C PHE A 63 6.66 5.90 2.09
N TYR A 64 5.45 5.85 1.53
CA TYR A 64 4.32 5.12 2.12
C TYR A 64 4.57 3.61 2.20
N LEU A 65 5.29 3.02 1.25
CA LEU A 65 5.68 1.61 1.32
C LEU A 65 6.60 1.36 2.53
N MET A 66 7.61 2.20 2.74
CA MET A 66 8.51 2.09 3.89
C MET A 66 7.74 2.24 5.21
N THR A 67 6.87 3.25 5.33
CA THR A 67 6.09 3.48 6.55
C THR A 67 5.04 2.40 6.77
N ALA A 68 4.48 1.77 5.72
CA ALA A 68 3.59 0.62 5.86
C ALA A 68 4.31 -0.60 6.46
N TRP A 69 5.56 -0.87 6.06
CA TRP A 69 6.38 -1.91 6.70
C TRP A 69 6.68 -1.60 8.18
N LEU A 70 6.95 -0.35 8.52
CA LEU A 70 7.14 0.07 9.91
C LEU A 70 5.84 -0.10 10.71
N GLY A 71 4.71 0.34 10.15
CA GLY A 71 3.38 0.17 10.75
C GLY A 71 3.02 -1.29 10.99
N LEU A 72 3.34 -2.18 10.04
CA LEU A 72 3.15 -3.62 10.19
C LEU A 72 3.96 -4.17 11.37
N ARG A 73 5.24 -3.79 11.48
CA ARG A 73 6.10 -4.23 12.59
C ARG A 73 5.56 -3.78 13.95
N VAL A 74 5.04 -2.56 14.04
CA VAL A 74 4.41 -2.05 15.27
C VAL A 74 3.14 -2.83 15.59
N ALA A 75 2.24 -3.01 14.60
CA ALA A 75 0.97 -3.70 14.78
C ALA A 75 1.16 -5.17 15.22
N VAL A 76 2.17 -5.86 14.67
CA VAL A 76 2.49 -7.26 15.03
C VAL A 76 3.13 -7.35 16.41
N ARG A 77 3.94 -6.36 16.82
CA ARG A 77 4.60 -6.38 18.13
C ARG A 77 3.69 -5.99 19.29
N GLY A 78 2.56 -5.33 19.02
CA GLY A 78 1.58 -4.94 20.04
C GLY A 78 2.12 -3.97 21.10
N ILE A 79 3.18 -3.22 20.76
CA ILE A 79 3.82 -2.20 21.60
C ILE A 79 3.10 -0.88 21.41
#